data_AF-A0A370HHM1-F1
#
_entry.id   AF-A0A370HHM1-F1
#
_cell.length_a   1.000
_cell.length_b   1.000
_cell.length_c   1.000
_cell.angle_alpha   90.00
_cell.angle_beta   90.00
_cell.angle_gamma   90.00
#
_symmetry.space_group_name_H-M   'P 1'
#
loop_
_entity.id
_entity.type
_entity.pdbx_description
1 polymer ?
#
loop_
_entity_poly.entity_id
_entity_poly.type
_entity_poly.pdbx_seq_one_letter_code
_entity_poly.pdbx_strand_id
1 'polypeptide(L)'
;MAEKSFAETIDERLAAIERIVALLTEDGGQADLRDLRVLLIDVIGLLKRDPGVEAAVDDLYAAARCLVVDREVGSQPQARKLRLLRDARQRFHDRLIAASEKVGPDEYRELQGAAAVYAAHMSPRVVQVDLGWYRKLSA
;
A
#
# COMPACT_ATOMS: atom_id res chain seq x y z
N MET A 1 -0.81 25.71 0.15
CA MET A 1 -0.21 24.35 0.09
C MET A 1 -0.17 23.99 -1.38
N ALA A 2 1.00 23.66 -1.93
CA ALA A 2 1.08 23.22 -3.31
C ALA A 2 0.32 21.89 -3.46
N GLU A 3 -0.44 21.75 -4.54
CA GLU A 3 -1.09 20.48 -4.90
C GLU A 3 0.00 19.46 -5.20
N LYS A 4 -0.01 18.32 -4.49
CA LYS A 4 0.94 17.22 -4.75
C LYS A 4 0.71 16.68 -6.15
N SER A 5 1.79 16.45 -6.87
CA SER A 5 1.72 15.76 -8.16
C SER A 5 1.26 14.31 -7.99
N PHE A 6 0.83 13.70 -9.08
CA PHE A 6 0.46 12.29 -9.10
C PHE A 6 1.63 11.39 -8.68
N ALA A 7 2.81 11.65 -9.23
CA ALA A 7 4.03 10.90 -8.92
C ALA A 7 4.34 10.95 -7.42
N GLU A 8 4.33 12.13 -6.81
CA GLU A 8 4.54 12.28 -5.36
C GLU A 8 3.49 11.51 -4.54
N THR A 9 2.24 11.50 -4.99
CA THR A 9 1.17 10.77 -4.30
C THR A 9 1.38 9.25 -4.40
N ILE A 10 1.75 8.73 -5.57
CA ILE A 10 2.07 7.32 -5.75
C ILE A 10 3.27 6.91 -4.89
N ASP A 11 4.34 7.71 -4.90
CA ASP A 11 5.55 7.45 -4.10
C ASP A 11 5.23 7.42 -2.61
N GLU A 12 4.39 8.33 -2.11
CA GLU A 12 3.95 8.35 -0.71
C GLU A 12 3.15 7.10 -0.33
N ARG A 13 2.21 6.67 -1.19
CA ARG A 13 1.41 5.47 -0.94
C ARG A 13 2.24 4.20 -1.01
N LEU A 14 3.17 4.13 -1.95
CA LEU A 14 4.13 3.04 -2.04
C LEU A 14 5.02 2.98 -0.79
N ALA A 15 5.54 4.11 -0.33
CA ALA A 15 6.33 4.19 0.90
C ALA A 15 5.52 3.82 2.16
N ALA A 16 4.22 4.10 2.20
CA ALA A 16 3.34 3.65 3.28
C ALA A 16 3.14 2.12 3.25
N ILE A 17 2.89 1.54 2.06
CA ILE A 17 2.74 0.09 1.88
C ILE A 17 4.03 -0.64 2.28
N GLU A 18 5.19 -0.18 1.80
CA GLU A 18 6.50 -0.76 2.12
C GLU A 18 6.76 -0.79 3.64
N ARG A 19 6.37 0.26 4.37
CA ARG A 19 6.46 0.30 5.84
C ARG A 19 5.58 -0.76 6.50
N ILE A 20 4.32 -0.91 6.07
CA ILE A 20 3.44 -1.93 6.65
C ILE A 20 3.94 -3.35 6.33
N VAL A 21 4.45 -3.58 5.11
CA VAL A 21 5.04 -4.88 4.74
C VAL A 21 6.28 -5.20 5.57
N ALA A 22 7.09 -4.19 5.91
CA ALA A 22 8.22 -4.36 6.82
C ALA A 22 7.75 -4.78 8.23
N LEU A 23 6.72 -4.11 8.78
CA LEU A 23 6.13 -4.49 10.07
C LEU A 23 5.62 -5.94 10.07
N LEU A 24 4.88 -6.33 9.02
CA LEU A 24 4.35 -7.69 8.87
C LEU A 24 5.47 -8.74 8.81
N THR A 25 6.59 -8.42 8.15
CA THR A 25 7.77 -9.29 8.05
C THR A 25 8.39 -9.59 9.41
N GLU A 26 8.37 -8.63 10.35
CA GLU A 26 8.96 -8.77 11.68
C GLU A 26 8.02 -9.52 12.64
N ASP A 27 6.98 -8.84 13.14
CA ASP A 27 6.01 -9.40 14.08
C ASP A 27 4.60 -8.79 13.94
N GLY A 28 4.33 -8.13 12.81
CA GLY A 28 3.03 -7.51 12.54
C GLY A 28 1.88 -8.52 12.54
N GLY A 29 0.69 -8.02 12.88
CA GLY A 29 -0.51 -8.82 13.12
C GLY A 29 -1.72 -8.38 12.31
N GLN A 30 -2.91 -8.72 12.80
CA GLN A 30 -4.19 -8.43 12.12
C GLN A 30 -4.46 -6.92 11.94
N ALA A 31 -3.92 -6.07 12.83
CA ALA A 31 -4.03 -4.62 12.68
C ALA A 31 -3.25 -4.14 11.45
N ASP A 32 -1.98 -4.54 11.32
CA ASP A 32 -1.12 -4.20 10.19
C ASP A 32 -1.67 -4.77 8.87
N LEU A 33 -2.25 -5.99 8.90
CA LEU A 33 -2.91 -6.58 7.74
C LEU A 33 -4.12 -5.76 7.28
N ARG A 34 -4.90 -5.22 8.23
CA ARG A 34 -6.04 -4.36 7.91
C ARG A 34 -5.58 -3.04 7.31
N ASP A 35 -4.53 -2.45 7.87
CA ASP A 35 -3.95 -1.20 7.37
C ASP A 35 -3.37 -1.40 5.96
N LEU A 36 -2.69 -2.53 5.70
CA LEU A 36 -2.24 -2.92 4.36
C LEU A 36 -3.42 -2.98 3.37
N ARG A 37 -4.53 -3.61 3.76
CA ARG A 37 -5.71 -3.70 2.89
C ARG A 37 -6.24 -2.32 2.47
N VAL A 38 -6.32 -1.40 3.43
CA VAL A 38 -6.82 -0.04 3.17
C VAL A 38 -5.90 0.67 2.17
N LEU A 39 -4.58 0.61 2.39
CA LEU A 39 -3.61 1.24 1.50
C LEU A 39 -3.63 0.64 0.09
N LEU A 40 -3.82 -0.67 -0.04
CA LEU A 40 -3.89 -1.34 -1.35
C LEU A 40 -5.18 -0.98 -2.12
N ILE A 41 -6.32 -0.85 -1.44
CA ILE A 41 -7.57 -0.38 -2.07
C ILE A 41 -7.42 1.07 -2.54
N ASP A 42 -6.85 1.90 -1.68
CA ASP A 42 -6.63 3.31 -1.96
C ASP A 42 -5.69 3.50 -3.17
N VAL A 43 -4.57 2.77 -3.26
CA VAL A 43 -3.64 2.92 -4.39
C VAL A 43 -4.23 2.43 -5.72
N ILE A 44 -5.06 1.38 -5.72
CA ILE A 44 -5.80 0.97 -6.93
C ILE A 44 -6.77 2.08 -7.35
N GLY A 45 -7.40 2.75 -6.39
CA GLY A 45 -8.33 3.86 -6.66
C GLY A 45 -7.67 5.08 -7.31
N LEU A 46 -6.35 5.22 -7.22
CA LEU A 46 -5.57 6.28 -7.87
C LEU A 46 -5.21 5.97 -9.33
N LEU A 47 -5.45 4.74 -9.80
CA LEU A 47 -5.07 4.27 -11.11
C LEU A 47 -6.28 4.04 -12.01
N LYS A 48 -6.05 4.10 -13.33
CA LYS A 48 -6.95 3.42 -14.28
C LYS A 48 -6.90 1.92 -14.00
N ARG A 49 -8.01 1.22 -14.24
CA ARG A 49 -8.07 -0.24 -14.11
C ARG A 49 -6.92 -0.88 -14.88
N ASP A 50 -6.04 -1.55 -14.16
CA ASP A 50 -4.92 -2.32 -14.68
C ASP A 50 -4.99 -3.73 -14.05
N PRO A 51 -5.42 -4.75 -14.80
CA PRO A 51 -5.53 -6.12 -14.28
C PRO A 51 -4.21 -6.68 -13.75
N GLY A 52 -3.08 -6.17 -14.26
CA GLY A 52 -1.76 -6.56 -13.80
C GLY A 52 -1.41 -6.00 -12.42
N VAL A 53 -1.95 -4.83 -12.05
CA VAL A 53 -1.85 -4.26 -10.70
C VAL A 53 -2.86 -4.92 -9.77
N GLU A 54 -4.11 -5.11 -10.20
CA GLU A 54 -5.16 -5.77 -9.40
C GLU A 54 -4.70 -7.17 -8.94
N ALA A 55 -4.17 -7.99 -9.86
CA ALA A 55 -3.62 -9.29 -9.53
C ALA A 55 -2.41 -9.23 -8.56
N ALA A 56 -1.55 -8.22 -8.71
CA ALA A 56 -0.39 -8.06 -7.83
C ALA A 56 -0.78 -7.60 -6.41
N VAL A 57 -1.85 -6.81 -6.29
CA VAL A 57 -2.45 -6.42 -5.01
C VAL A 57 -3.05 -7.63 -4.30
N ASP A 58 -3.83 -8.44 -5.02
CA ASP A 58 -4.42 -9.66 -4.47
C ASP A 58 -3.33 -10.63 -3.98
N ASP A 59 -2.27 -10.83 -4.79
CA ASP A 59 -1.10 -11.63 -4.44
C ASP A 59 -0.41 -11.14 -3.15
N LEU A 60 -0.15 -9.84 -3.05
CA LEU A 60 0.51 -9.22 -1.90
C LEU A 60 -0.33 -9.38 -0.64
N TYR A 61 -1.62 -9.08 -0.72
CA TYR A 61 -2.53 -9.22 0.43
C TYR A 61 -2.67 -10.69 0.86
N ALA A 62 -2.78 -11.62 -0.10
CA ALA A 62 -2.87 -13.05 0.20
C ALA A 62 -1.60 -13.57 0.90
N ALA A 63 -0.42 -13.18 0.43
CA ALA A 63 0.85 -13.55 1.05
C ALA A 63 0.98 -12.98 2.47
N ALA A 64 0.63 -11.71 2.67
CA ALA A 64 0.62 -11.06 3.98
C ALA A 64 -0.36 -11.74 4.95
N ARG A 65 -1.58 -12.03 4.49
CA ARG A 65 -2.60 -12.73 5.28
C ARG A 65 -2.14 -14.12 5.69
N CYS A 66 -1.55 -14.90 4.77
CA CYS A 66 -1.02 -16.22 5.07
C CYS A 66 0.08 -16.14 6.15
N LEU A 67 0.96 -15.16 6.08
CA LEU A 67 2.00 -14.95 7.09
C LEU A 67 1.41 -14.68 8.48
N VAL A 68 0.45 -13.75 8.58
CA VAL A 68 -0.18 -13.36 9.85
C VAL A 68 -0.96 -14.52 10.47
N VAL A 69 -1.83 -15.18 9.68
CA VAL A 69 -2.65 -16.31 10.15
C VAL A 69 -1.75 -17.45 10.65
N ASP A 70 -0.69 -17.77 9.90
CA ASP A 70 0.19 -18.86 10.27
C ASP A 70 1.07 -18.55 11.48
N ARG A 71 1.41 -17.27 11.69
CA ARG A 71 2.10 -16.82 12.91
C ARG A 71 1.20 -17.03 14.14
N GLU A 72 -0.09 -16.69 14.06
CA GLU A 72 -1.06 -16.87 15.16
C GLU A 72 -1.22 -18.33 15.58
N VAL A 73 -1.15 -19.28 14.65
CA VAL A 73 -1.27 -20.72 14.93
C VAL A 73 0.08 -21.43 15.09
N GLY A 74 1.21 -20.71 15.06
CA GLY A 74 2.55 -21.29 15.20
C GLY A 74 2.99 -22.19 14.05
N SER A 75 2.40 -22.03 12.86
CA SER A 75 2.62 -22.90 11.69
C SER A 75 3.97 -22.62 11.00
N GLN A 76 4.77 -23.67 10.83
CA GLN A 76 6.06 -23.67 10.14
C GLN A 76 5.95 -24.29 8.72
N PRO A 77 6.84 -23.95 7.76
CA PRO A 77 8.00 -23.07 7.90
C PRO A 77 7.69 -21.59 7.59
N GLN A 78 8.14 -20.69 8.47
CA GLN A 78 7.99 -19.24 8.28
C GLN A 78 8.86 -18.69 7.14
N ALA A 79 10.05 -19.25 6.91
CA ALA A 79 10.98 -18.78 5.88
C ALA A 79 10.38 -18.78 4.46
N ARG A 80 9.58 -19.80 4.13
CA ARG A 80 8.91 -19.89 2.82
C ARG A 80 7.88 -18.78 2.64
N LYS A 81 7.14 -18.45 3.69
CA LYS A 81 6.07 -17.43 3.68
C LYS A 81 6.65 -16.03 3.56
N LEU A 82 7.74 -15.77 4.29
CA LEU A 82 8.52 -14.54 4.16
C LEU A 82 9.05 -14.35 2.73
N ARG A 83 9.56 -15.41 2.09
CA ARG A 83 9.98 -15.35 0.68
C ARG A 83 8.81 -14.99 -0.24
N LEU A 84 7.67 -15.66 -0.08
CA LEU A 84 6.47 -15.37 -0.89
C LEU A 84 5.99 -13.93 -0.73
N LEU A 85 6.00 -13.39 0.50
CA LEU A 85 5.66 -11.99 0.75
C LEU A 85 6.62 -11.02 0.05
N ARG A 86 7.93 -11.29 0.10
CA ARG A 86 8.95 -10.47 -0.57
C ARG A 86 8.78 -10.49 -2.10
N ASP A 87 8.54 -11.67 -2.67
CA ASP A 87 8.34 -11.82 -4.11
C ASP A 87 7.05 -11.12 -4.57
N ALA A 88 5.97 -11.25 -3.80
CA ALA A 88 4.70 -10.57 -4.09
C ALA A 88 4.83 -9.04 -3.98
N ARG A 89 5.54 -8.55 -2.96
CA ARG A 89 5.88 -7.13 -2.78
C ARG A 89 6.64 -6.58 -3.97
N GLN A 90 7.67 -7.29 -4.44
CA GLN A 90 8.45 -6.84 -5.60
C GLN A 90 7.59 -6.77 -6.87
N ARG A 91 6.78 -7.79 -7.14
CA ARG A 91 5.86 -7.77 -8.29
C ARG A 91 4.85 -6.63 -8.21
N PHE A 92 4.29 -6.38 -7.02
CA PHE A 92 3.39 -5.25 -6.79
C PHE A 92 4.09 -3.92 -7.09
N HIS A 93 5.28 -3.69 -6.52
CA HIS A 93 6.08 -2.50 -6.75
C HIS A 93 6.31 -2.25 -8.25
N ASP A 94 6.85 -3.25 -8.96
CA ASP A 94 7.17 -3.12 -10.38
C ASP A 94 5.94 -2.82 -11.24
N ARG A 95 4.81 -3.46 -10.92
CA ARG A 95 3.54 -3.23 -11.62
C ARG A 95 2.94 -1.87 -11.32
N LEU A 96 3.05 -1.41 -10.07
CA LEU A 96 2.54 -0.10 -9.66
C LEU A 96 3.27 1.02 -10.40
N ILE A 97 4.60 0.98 -10.43
CA ILE A 97 5.42 1.97 -11.13
C ILE A 97 5.11 1.96 -12.63
N ALA A 98 5.07 0.78 -13.25
CA ALA A 98 4.74 0.67 -14.66
C ALA A 98 3.31 1.16 -14.99
N ALA A 99 2.36 1.05 -14.05
CA ALA A 99 1.01 1.55 -14.23
C ALA A 99 0.88 3.06 -13.99
N SER A 100 1.62 3.61 -13.02
CA SER A 100 1.60 5.05 -12.73
C SER A 100 2.21 5.86 -13.88
N GLU A 101 3.26 5.35 -14.53
CA GLU A 101 3.85 5.97 -15.73
C GLU A 101 2.87 6.11 -16.91
N LYS A 102 1.80 5.30 -16.95
CA LYS A 102 0.76 5.36 -17.99
C LYS A 102 -0.29 6.45 -17.75
N VAL A 103 -0.33 7.06 -16.56
CA VAL A 103 -1.33 8.08 -16.20
C VAL A 103 -0.78 9.46 -16.52
N GLY A 104 -1.46 10.18 -17.41
CA GLY A 104 -1.08 11.55 -17.78
C GLY A 104 -1.39 12.58 -16.67
N PRO A 105 -0.67 13.72 -16.61
CA PRO A 105 -0.86 14.74 -15.58
C PRO A 105 -2.25 15.39 -15.57
N ASP A 106 -2.91 15.49 -16.73
CA ASP A 106 -4.28 16.03 -16.84
C ASP A 106 -5.35 15.05 -16.32
N GLU A 107 -5.07 13.74 -16.36
CA GLU A 107 -6.01 12.68 -15.97
C GLU A 107 -6.06 12.49 -14.44
N TYR A 108 -5.00 12.87 -13.73
CA TYR A 108 -4.92 12.78 -12.27
C TYR A 108 -5.91 13.72 -11.56
N ARG A 109 -6.17 14.91 -12.12
CA ARG A 109 -7.13 15.87 -11.54
C ARG A 109 -8.56 15.34 -11.53
N GLU A 110 -8.94 14.54 -12.52
CA GLU A 110 -10.26 13.90 -12.56
C GLU A 110 -10.38 12.76 -11.54
N LEU A 111 -9.29 12.05 -11.27
CA LEU A 111 -9.21 10.96 -10.29
C LEU A 111 -9.14 11.47 -8.84
N GLN A 112 -8.53 12.63 -8.58
CA GLN A 112 -8.48 13.26 -7.25
C GLN A 112 -9.87 13.57 -6.68
N GLY A 113 -10.84 13.90 -7.52
CA GLY A 113 -12.24 14.10 -7.09
C GLY A 113 -12.88 12.85 -6.50
N ALA A 114 -12.50 11.66 -6.99
CA ALA A 114 -12.97 10.37 -6.48
C ALA A 114 -12.18 9.90 -5.24
N ALA A 115 -10.86 10.14 -5.20
CA ALA A 115 -10.00 9.76 -4.09
C ALA A 115 -10.30 10.53 -2.78
N ALA A 116 -10.71 11.80 -2.87
CA ALA A 116 -11.12 12.61 -1.72
C ALA A 116 -12.31 12.00 -0.94
N VAL A 117 -13.22 11.31 -1.64
CA VAL A 117 -14.38 10.63 -1.04
C VAL A 117 -13.95 9.39 -0.25
N TYR A 118 -12.92 8.67 -0.71
CA TYR A 118 -12.35 7.52 -0.01
C TYR A 118 -11.50 7.92 1.21
N ALA A 119 -10.72 9.00 1.10
CA ALA A 119 -9.91 9.51 2.21
C ALA A 119 -10.76 9.92 3.42
N ALA A 120 -11.97 10.46 3.20
CA ALA A 120 -12.92 10.78 4.25
C ALA A 120 -13.41 9.55 5.05
N HIS A 121 -13.25 8.33 4.51
CA HIS A 121 -13.66 7.08 5.15
C HIS A 121 -12.50 6.32 5.82
N MET A 122 -11.26 6.82 5.74
CA MET A 122 -10.09 6.16 6.33
C MET A 122 -10.02 6.37 7.86
N SER A 123 -9.69 5.30 8.58
CA SER A 123 -9.51 5.29 10.05
C SER A 123 -8.35 6.22 10.48
N PRO A 124 -8.44 6.91 11.62
CA PRO A 124 -7.45 7.92 12.05
C PRO A 124 -6.02 7.39 12.20
N ARG A 125 -5.82 6.07 12.37
CA ARG A 125 -4.48 5.45 12.42
C ARG A 125 -3.72 5.53 11.08
N VAL A 126 -4.41 5.33 9.96
CA VAL A 126 -3.81 5.39 8.62
C VAL A 126 -3.41 6.83 8.28
N VAL A 127 -4.24 7.79 8.69
CA VAL A 127 -3.97 9.24 8.55
C VAL A 127 -2.78 9.69 9.41
N GLN A 128 -2.56 9.07 10.57
CA GLN A 128 -1.45 9.43 11.47
C GLN A 128 -0.07 8.96 10.94
N VAL A 129 -0.03 7.92 10.10
CA VAL A 129 1.19 7.47 9.39
C VAL A 129 1.62 8.48 8.31
N ASP A 130 0.66 9.24 7.76
CA ASP A 130 0.83 10.30 6.77
C ASP A 130 1.18 11.65 7.44
N LEU A 131 0.51 12.00 8.55
CA LEU A 131 0.72 13.28 9.25
C LEU A 131 1.84 13.29 10.29
N GLY A 132 2.32 12.13 10.75
CA GLY A 132 3.32 12.02 11.82
C GLY A 132 4.73 12.49 11.45
N TRP A 133 5.03 12.62 10.15
CA TRP A 133 6.39 12.92 9.67
C TRP A 133 6.61 14.38 9.27
N TYR A 134 5.57 15.17 9.01
CA TYR A 134 5.70 16.61 8.76
C TYR A 134 6.16 17.41 9.99
N ARG A 135 6.14 16.82 11.19
CA ARG A 135 6.62 17.46 12.43
C ARG A 135 8.08 17.17 12.81
N LYS A 136 8.78 16.27 12.10
CA LYS A 136 10.19 15.92 12.43
C LYS A 136 11.24 16.46 11.44
N LEU A 137 10.84 17.14 10.37
CA LEU A 137 11.75 17.76 9.39
C LEU A 137 11.71 19.30 9.40
N SER A 138 11.24 19.89 10.50
CA SER A 138 11.28 21.35 10.73
C SER A 138 11.83 21.72 12.10
N ALA A 139 12.69 20.87 12.68
CA ALA A 139 13.46 21.17 13.89
C ALA A 139 14.94 20.90 13.63
#